data_AF-A0A972PS99-F1
#
_entry.id   AF-A0A972PS99-F1
#
_cell.length_a   1.000
_cell.length_b   1.000
_cell.length_c   1.000
_cell.angle_alpha   90.00
_cell.angle_beta   90.00
_cell.angle_gamma   90.00
#
_symmetry.space_group_name_H-M   'P 1'
#
loop_
_entity.id
_entity.type
_entity.pdbx_description
1 polymer ?
#
loop_
_entity_poly.entity_id
_entity_poly.type
_entity_poly.pdbx_seq_one_letter_code
_entity_poly.pdbx_strand_id
1 'polypeptide(L)'
;MRKSRSLGREEGFSLVELLIVVGIIGILVGIAVASYEVSTSLSRKAVCRGNLKIIREQLLCYYSYHEGYPDDLDELVPDFIENAKGLKCPESGEEYAYDPATGEVWCEYHTDI
;
A
#
# COMPACT_ATOMS: atom_id res chain seq x y z
N MET A 1 -6.21 2.03 73.13
CA MET A 1 -6.35 1.24 71.88
C MET A 1 -5.92 2.10 70.70
N ARG A 2 -4.73 1.87 70.12
CA ARG A 2 -4.29 2.50 68.85
C ARG A 2 -3.87 1.38 67.89
N LYS A 3 -4.69 1.13 66.87
CA LYS A 3 -4.49 0.08 65.88
C LYS A 3 -3.57 0.64 64.79
N SER A 4 -2.31 0.21 64.79
CA SER A 4 -1.33 0.53 63.74
C SER A 4 -1.82 -0.09 62.42
N ARG A 5 -2.03 0.73 61.39
CA ARG A 5 -2.32 0.27 60.03
C ARG A 5 -0.97 0.03 59.34
N SER A 6 -0.63 -1.22 59.03
CA SER A 6 0.53 -1.53 58.20
C SER A 6 0.27 -1.00 56.78
N LEU A 7 1.06 -0.01 56.36
CA LEU A 7 1.17 0.38 54.96
C LEU A 7 1.74 -0.83 54.20
N GLY A 8 1.03 -1.32 53.20
CA GLY A 8 1.48 -2.43 52.37
C GLY A 8 2.83 -2.09 51.76
N ARG A 9 3.78 -3.02 51.84
CA ARG A 9 5.07 -2.92 51.17
C ARG A 9 4.82 -2.79 49.66
N GLU A 10 5.19 -1.65 49.09
CA GLU A 10 5.26 -1.49 47.65
C GLU A 10 6.45 -2.34 47.16
N GLU A 11 6.15 -3.45 46.47
CA GLU A 11 7.17 -4.32 45.90
C GLU A 11 7.72 -3.67 44.61
N GLY A 12 9.02 -3.39 44.59
CA GLY A 12 9.69 -2.79 43.43
C GLY A 12 10.01 -3.84 42.36
N PHE A 13 10.04 -3.41 41.10
CA PHE A 13 10.40 -4.25 39.95
C PHE A 13 11.82 -4.84 40.08
N SER A 14 11.98 -6.12 39.77
CA SER A 14 13.30 -6.75 39.64
C SER A 14 13.99 -6.33 38.34
N LEU A 15 15.32 -6.19 38.37
CA LEU A 15 16.13 -6.03 37.15
C LEU A 15 15.91 -7.19 36.16
N VAL A 16 15.67 -8.40 36.68
CA VAL A 16 15.40 -9.58 35.86
C VAL A 16 14.04 -9.48 35.17
N GLU A 17 13.02 -8.94 35.84
CA GLU A 17 11.71 -8.70 35.22
C GLU A 17 11.83 -7.71 34.07
N LEU A 18 12.55 -6.61 34.26
CA LEU A 18 12.76 -5.63 33.18
C LEU A 18 13.49 -6.26 31.99
N LEU A 19 14.50 -7.10 32.25
CA LEU A 19 15.29 -7.76 31.20
C LEU A 19 14.45 -8.73 30.37
N ILE A 20 13.58 -9.51 31.01
CA ILE A 20 12.67 -10.41 30.31
C ILE A 20 11.68 -9.62 29.45
N VAL A 21 11.15 -8.51 29.96
CA VAL A 21 10.20 -7.66 29.21
C VAL A 21 10.84 -7.09 27.94
N VAL A 22 12.03 -6.50 28.02
CA VAL A 22 12.70 -5.97 26.82
C VAL A 22 13.11 -7.08 25.85
N GLY A 23 13.43 -8.27 26.36
CA GLY A 23 13.67 -9.46 25.54
C GLY A 23 12.45 -9.88 24.73
N ILE A 24 11.27 -9.94 25.37
CA ILE A 24 10.00 -10.27 24.69
C ILE A 24 9.64 -9.18 23.67
N ILE A 25 9.78 -7.90 24.03
CA ILE A 25 9.52 -6.78 23.10
C ILE A 25 10.44 -6.87 21.88
N GLY A 26 11.73 -7.18 22.06
CA GLY A 26 12.67 -7.34 20.95
C GLY A 26 12.26 -8.44 19.97
N ILE A 27 11.80 -9.60 20.47
CA ILE A 27 11.31 -10.70 19.63
C ILE A 27 10.05 -10.26 18.84
N LEU A 28 9.09 -9.62 19.51
CA LEU A 28 7.86 -9.16 18.87
C LEU A 28 8.13 -8.13 17.77
N VAL A 29 9.01 -7.16 18.02
CA VAL A 29 9.40 -6.15 17.03
C VAL A 29 10.10 -6.81 15.83
N GLY A 30 11.00 -7.77 16.06
CA GLY A 30 11.66 -8.50 14.98
C GLY A 30 10.68 -9.20 14.03
N ILE A 31 9.66 -9.86 14.58
CA ILE A 31 8.60 -10.51 13.78
C ILE A 31 7.74 -9.47 13.05
N ALA A 32 7.39 -8.38 13.74
CA ALA A 32 6.54 -7.33 13.18
C ALA A 32 7.16 -6.66 11.95
N VAL A 33 8.47 -6.34 11.99
CA VAL A 33 9.19 -5.71 10.87
C VAL A 33 9.19 -6.61 9.64
N ALA A 34 9.58 -7.88 9.79
CA ALA A 34 9.61 -8.83 8.67
C ALA A 34 8.22 -9.03 8.04
N SER A 35 7.16 -9.07 8.86
CA SER A 35 5.79 -9.21 8.36
C SER A 35 5.28 -7.97 7.64
N TYR A 36 5.76 -6.77 8.00
CA TYR A 36 5.28 -5.51 7.44
C TYR A 36 5.68 -5.33 5.97
N GLU A 37 6.91 -5.71 5.62
CA GLU A 37 7.44 -5.58 4.25
C GLU A 37 6.64 -6.42 3.24
N VAL A 38 6.31 -7.66 3.60
CA VAL A 38 5.52 -8.58 2.76
C VAL A 38 4.09 -8.08 2.54
N SER A 39 3.44 -7.59 3.60
CA SER A 39 2.08 -7.06 3.49
C SER A 39 2.02 -5.82 2.58
N THR A 40 3.03 -4.96 2.70
CA THR A 40 3.11 -3.73 1.92
C THR A 40 3.36 -4.00 0.44
N SER A 41 4.27 -4.92 0.09
CA SER A 41 4.54 -5.26 -1.32
C SER A 41 3.33 -5.87 -2.02
N LEU A 42 2.60 -6.78 -1.35
CA LEU A 42 1.36 -7.34 -1.88
C LEU A 42 0.27 -6.27 -2.08
N SER A 43 0.15 -5.34 -1.13
CA SER A 43 -0.79 -4.21 -1.24
C SER A 43 -0.45 -3.30 -2.41
N ARG A 44 0.84 -3.01 -2.64
CA ARG A 44 1.31 -2.23 -3.79
C ARG A 44 0.99 -2.92 -5.12
N LYS A 45 1.22 -4.23 -5.25
CA LYS A 45 0.82 -5.00 -6.43
C LYS A 45 -0.69 -4.96 -6.68
N ALA A 46 -1.49 -5.09 -5.63
CA ALA A 46 -2.95 -5.02 -5.72
C ALA A 46 -3.44 -3.65 -6.20
N VAL A 47 -2.86 -2.57 -5.67
CA VAL A 47 -3.14 -1.19 -6.12
C VAL A 47 -2.73 -1.01 -7.57
N CYS A 48 -1.54 -1.48 -7.96
CA CYS A 48 -1.06 -1.41 -9.34
C CYS A 48 -2.04 -2.08 -10.33
N ARG A 49 -2.49 -3.29 -10.02
CA ARG A 49 -3.49 -4.01 -10.81
C ARG A 49 -4.83 -3.26 -10.86
N GLY A 50 -5.25 -2.68 -9.73
CA GLY A 50 -6.46 -1.86 -9.65
C GLY A 50 -6.39 -0.64 -10.56
N ASN A 51 -5.29 0.10 -10.53
CA ASN A 51 -5.05 1.26 -11.38
C ASN A 51 -5.10 0.90 -12.87
N LEU A 52 -4.40 -0.17 -13.28
CA LEU A 52 -4.42 -0.66 -14.66
C LEU A 52 -5.85 -1.01 -15.11
N LYS A 53 -6.65 -1.64 -14.24
CA LYS A 53 -8.05 -1.96 -14.53
C LYS A 53 -8.88 -0.70 -14.75
N ILE A 54 -8.72 0.31 -13.89
CA ILE A 54 -9.43 1.59 -14.01
C ILE A 54 -9.09 2.26 -15.34
N ILE A 55 -7.82 2.31 -15.72
CA ILE A 55 -7.39 2.91 -17.00
C ILE A 55 -8.00 2.15 -18.18
N ARG A 56 -7.97 0.81 -18.17
CA ARG A 56 -8.58 -0.02 -19.23
C ARG A 56 -10.08 0.24 -19.38
N GLU A 57 -10.80 0.35 -18.27
CA GLU A 57 -12.24 0.65 -18.30
C GLU A 57 -12.50 2.02 -18.93
N GLN A 58 -11.68 3.03 -18.62
CA GLN A 58 -11.83 4.35 -19.24
C GLN A 58 -11.44 4.40 -20.71
N LEU A 59 -10.41 3.66 -21.12
CA LEU A 59 -10.06 3.52 -22.54
C LEU A 59 -11.22 2.93 -23.35
N LEU A 60 -11.92 1.93 -22.79
CA LEU A 60 -13.12 1.37 -23.40
C LEU A 60 -14.29 2.36 -23.42
N CYS A 61 -14.45 3.16 -22.36
CA CYS A 61 -15.44 4.23 -22.35
C CYS A 61 -15.14 5.26 -23.46
N TYR A 62 -13.91 5.76 -23.56
CA TYR A 62 -13.49 6.70 -24.61
C TYR A 62 -13.75 6.12 -26.01
N TYR A 63 -13.36 4.87 -26.24
CA TYR A 63 -13.61 4.17 -27.49
C TYR A 63 -15.10 4.14 -27.87
N SER A 64 -15.98 4.00 -26.88
CA SER A 64 -17.43 3.99 -27.10
C SER A 64 -17.99 5.33 -27.58
N TYR A 65 -17.31 6.45 -27.31
CA TYR A 65 -17.73 7.80 -27.73
C TYR A 65 -17.00 8.28 -28.99
N HIS A 66 -15.77 7.84 -29.23
CA HIS A 66 -14.90 8.36 -30.27
C HIS A 66 -14.52 7.36 -31.37
N GLU A 67 -15.01 6.11 -31.26
CA GLU A 67 -14.75 5.02 -32.22
C GLU A 67 -13.26 4.76 -32.46
N GLY A 68 -12.42 5.09 -31.47
CA GLY A 68 -10.97 4.96 -31.49
C GLY A 68 -10.40 5.13 -30.08
N TYR A 69 -9.17 4.67 -29.87
CA TYR A 69 -8.44 4.90 -28.63
C TYR A 69 -7.74 6.27 -28.66
N PRO A 70 -7.53 6.91 -27.50
CA PRO A 70 -6.82 8.19 -27.44
C PRO A 70 -5.35 8.03 -27.85
N ASP A 71 -4.74 9.08 -28.42
CA ASP A 71 -3.30 9.05 -28.73
C ASP A 71 -2.44 9.12 -27.46
N ASP A 72 -2.96 9.77 -26.40
CA ASP A 72 -2.32 9.89 -25.10
C ASP A 72 -3.31 9.68 -23.95
N LEU A 73 -2.86 9.09 -22.83
CA LEU A 73 -3.69 8.87 -21.64
C LEU A 73 -4.18 10.18 -20.99
N ASP A 74 -3.52 11.31 -21.26
CA ASP A 74 -3.94 12.64 -20.84
C ASP A 74 -5.31 13.03 -21.42
N GLU A 75 -5.69 12.50 -22.58
CA GLU A 75 -6.99 12.79 -23.21
C GLU A 75 -8.18 12.19 -22.46
N LEU A 76 -7.93 11.24 -21.55
CA LEU A 76 -8.96 10.71 -20.66
C LEU A 76 -9.35 11.72 -19.56
N VAL A 77 -8.55 12.78 -19.35
CA VAL A 77 -8.79 13.80 -18.34
C VAL A 77 -9.44 15.03 -18.97
N PRO A 78 -10.50 15.63 -18.37
CA PRO A 78 -11.16 15.22 -17.13
C PRO A 78 -12.40 14.33 -17.34
N ASP A 79 -12.81 14.12 -18.59
CA ASP A 79 -14.14 13.55 -18.91
C ASP A 79 -14.31 12.08 -18.51
N PHE A 80 -13.23 11.30 -18.44
CA PHE A 80 -13.24 9.87 -18.13
C PHE A 80 -12.51 9.52 -16.82
N ILE A 81 -11.45 10.26 -16.47
CA ILE A 81 -10.72 10.11 -15.20
C ILE A 81 -10.38 11.50 -14.65
N GLU A 82 -10.54 11.67 -13.33
CA GLU A 82 -10.20 12.93 -12.68
C GLU A 82 -8.70 13.26 -12.74
N ASN A 83 -7.81 12.25 -12.71
CA ASN A 83 -6.35 12.42 -12.77
C ASN A 83 -5.62 11.18 -13.33
N ALA A 84 -5.42 11.09 -14.66
CA ALA A 84 -4.75 9.94 -15.29
C ALA A 84 -3.27 9.86 -14.90
N LYS A 85 -2.55 10.99 -14.92
CA LYS A 85 -1.16 11.12 -14.42
C LYS A 85 -0.99 10.91 -12.91
N GLY A 86 -2.09 10.92 -12.15
CA GLY A 86 -2.07 10.59 -10.72
C GLY A 86 -1.95 9.09 -10.48
N LEU A 87 -2.33 8.26 -11.46
CA LEU A 87 -2.23 6.81 -11.41
C LEU A 87 -0.82 6.40 -11.82
N LYS A 88 0.06 6.22 -10.83
CA LYS A 88 1.43 5.73 -11.01
C LYS A 88 1.62 4.39 -10.33
N CYS A 89 2.65 3.66 -10.73
CA CYS A 89 3.04 2.45 -10.03
C CYS A 89 3.39 2.79 -8.57
N PRO A 90 2.76 2.17 -7.57
CA PRO A 90 3.01 2.48 -6.15
C PRO A 90 4.36 1.95 -5.65
N GLU A 91 5.10 1.21 -6.48
CA GLU A 91 6.43 0.69 -6.15
C GLU A 91 7.55 1.41 -6.91
N SER A 92 7.47 1.51 -8.24
CA SER A 92 8.47 2.23 -9.04
C SER A 92 8.25 3.75 -9.06
N GLY A 93 7.01 4.22 -8.86
CA GLY A 93 6.63 5.62 -9.02
C GLY A 93 6.52 6.09 -10.47
N GLU A 94 6.69 5.17 -11.44
CA GLU A 94 6.63 5.46 -12.86
C GLU A 94 5.19 5.44 -13.39
N GLU A 95 4.98 6.10 -14.52
CA GLU A 95 3.72 6.11 -15.24
C GLU A 95 3.50 4.77 -15.96
N TYR A 96 2.24 4.45 -16.27
CA TYR A 96 1.91 3.22 -16.98
C TYR A 96 2.23 3.35 -18.47
N ALA A 97 2.76 2.28 -19.05
CA ALA A 97 2.98 2.20 -20.48
C ALA A 97 1.65 1.93 -21.19
N TYR A 98 1.48 2.57 -22.35
CA TYR A 98 0.25 2.56 -23.11
C TYR A 98 0.53 2.48 -24.60
N ASP A 99 -0.21 1.64 -25.32
CA ASP A 99 -0.19 1.56 -26.78
C ASP A 99 -1.52 2.08 -27.37
N PRO A 100 -1.51 3.23 -28.07
CA PRO A 100 -2.71 3.82 -28.67
C PRO A 100 -3.28 3.00 -29.83
N ALA A 101 -2.47 2.18 -30.50
CA ALA A 101 -2.95 1.36 -31.62
C ALA A 101 -3.83 0.20 -31.15
N THR A 102 -3.53 -0.35 -29.97
CA THR A 102 -4.20 -1.54 -29.42
C THR A 102 -5.12 -1.23 -28.24
N GLY A 103 -4.92 -0.09 -27.57
CA GLY A 103 -5.57 0.24 -26.31
C GLY A 103 -5.00 -0.54 -25.12
N GLU A 104 -3.84 -1.18 -25.27
CA GLU A 104 -3.21 -1.96 -24.22
C GLU A 104 -2.48 -1.04 -23.24
N VAL A 105 -2.63 -1.30 -21.94
CA VAL A 105 -1.92 -0.59 -20.86
C VAL A 105 -1.29 -1.60 -19.91
N TRP A 106 -0.04 -1.38 -19.53
CA TRP A 106 0.72 -2.27 -18.67
C TRP A 106 1.70 -1.52 -17.77
N CYS A 107 2.22 -2.23 -16.76
CA CYS A 107 3.25 -1.75 -15.86
C CYS A 107 4.58 -2.43 -16.23
N GLU A 108 5.64 -1.66 -16.49
CA GLU A 108 6.96 -2.22 -16.81
C GLU A 108 7.62 -2.90 -15.60
N TYR A 109 7.33 -2.41 -14.40
CA TYR A 109 7.90 -2.96 -13.16
C TYR A 109 7.21 -4.27 -12.72
N HIS A 110 5.91 -4.39 -12.96
CA HIS A 110 5.11 -5.56 -12.57
C HIS A 110 4.67 -6.32 -13.82
N THR A 111 5.54 -7.18 -14.36
CA THR A 111 5.23 -7.97 -15.56
C THR A 111 4.35 -9.20 -15.25
N ASP A 112 4.08 -9.45 -13.97
CA ASP A 112 3.35 -10.62 -13.45
C ASP A 112 1.89 -10.35 -13.05
N ILE A 113 1.33 -9.16 -13.36
CA ILE A 113 -0.04 -8.75 -12.95
C ILE A 113 -1.02 -8.57 -14.10
#